data_AF-A0A0H3ZP94-F1
#
_entry.id   AF-A0A0H3ZP94-F1
#
_cell.length_a   1.000
_cell.length_b   1.000
_cell.length_c   1.000
_cell.angle_alpha   90.00
_cell.angle_beta   90.00
_cell.angle_gamma   90.00
#
_symmetry.space_group_name_H-M   'P 1'
#
loop_
_entity.id
_entity.type
_entity.pdbx_description
1 polymer ?
#
loop_
_entity_poly.entity_id
_entity_poly.type
_entity_poly.pdbx_seq_one_letter_code
_entity_poly.pdbx_strand_id
1 'polypeptide(L)'
;MLHKIIVSPEHLPILKNQLHTVLSQLLFAEIIPDSAVEKNTWLSICAQAIGYKDWEDLKAQTIMHHASTNSLVFSQISIIPFIQSVRVNLGEHIDNLEGFASVILRNLTSEELNAMGGSEEELPPLPKAPTTYLLELGPNTVYASDLLHWLWPITKDNQVARIENNYLEHMKKKRINLSKSQAKERAWDVYPRSGMLIKDILGQLVSEGYLEFNDKQTSVSFTQKGRHYLNSQMTNEYDLKWKAWFKAFVTHVKKIPYRYIKTDWTPYIYLYSREMSPIDAAKSLEWSECYTQAHSEIQSAIKHQLDIHLPQYPKARYLQFTPRIFLTSPLTSNKVTDIHFEFIGPDWAKPNGNLKTKRFWPNKRYVSVHLETAPKSRGWYAATPDEIDHFQVVYKWTSQSDAFTSVTHHMTYQLAPNIECAQDWLYGNECMKYSDSSKPAMTDDEYAFNSLDCLTHGKHLTKEDIAELDRFKAGIQSVRIHENDVIIHEERVLVASNSFACVGIIM
;
A
#
# COMPACT_ATOMS: atom_id res chain seq x y z
N MET A 1 -4.75 11.46 -11.96
CA MET A 1 -4.23 12.82 -12.21
C MET A 1 -4.10 13.52 -10.85
N LEU A 2 -2.91 14.01 -10.48
CA LEU A 2 -2.78 14.87 -9.29
C LEU A 2 -3.71 16.09 -9.42
N HIS A 3 -4.31 16.51 -8.31
CA HIS A 3 -5.12 17.73 -8.30
C HIS A 3 -4.23 18.93 -8.66
N LYS A 4 -4.65 19.67 -9.68
CA LYS A 4 -3.94 20.85 -10.19
C LYS A 4 -3.96 21.96 -9.13
N ILE A 5 -2.80 22.32 -8.59
CA ILE A 5 -2.66 23.44 -7.63
C ILE A 5 -2.60 24.73 -8.44
N ILE A 6 -3.63 25.59 -8.34
CA ILE A 6 -3.66 26.88 -9.04
C ILE A 6 -2.98 27.93 -8.16
N VAL A 7 -1.77 28.33 -8.52
CA VAL A 7 -0.94 29.28 -7.77
C VAL A 7 -1.29 30.72 -8.19
N SER A 8 -1.08 31.70 -7.31
CA SER A 8 -1.23 33.11 -7.67
C SER A 8 -0.11 33.58 -8.62
N PRO A 9 -0.38 34.50 -9.56
CA PRO A 9 0.65 35.06 -10.45
C PRO A 9 1.83 35.69 -9.72
N GLU A 10 1.57 36.33 -8.58
CA GLU A 10 2.59 36.99 -7.75
C GLU A 10 3.52 35.99 -7.05
N HIS A 11 3.03 34.79 -6.75
CA HIS A 11 3.82 33.74 -6.10
C HIS A 11 4.67 32.93 -7.08
N LEU A 12 4.40 32.99 -8.39
CA LEU A 12 5.12 32.22 -9.40
C LEU A 12 6.66 32.46 -9.41
N PRO A 13 7.18 33.70 -9.25
CA PRO A 13 8.62 33.93 -9.08
C PRO A 13 9.19 33.36 -7.78
N ILE A 14 8.42 33.38 -6.69
CA ILE A 14 8.81 32.82 -5.38
C ILE A 14 8.95 31.30 -5.50
N LEU A 15 7.94 30.64 -6.05
CA LEU A 15 7.95 29.20 -6.31
C LEU A 15 9.14 28.80 -7.20
N LYS A 16 9.42 29.56 -8.26
CA LYS A 16 10.58 29.30 -9.13
C LYS A 16 11.89 29.31 -8.34
N ASN A 17 12.09 30.30 -7.48
CA ASN A 17 13.29 30.40 -6.66
C ASN A 17 13.37 29.27 -5.62
N GLN A 18 12.26 28.99 -4.94
CA GLN A 18 12.14 27.88 -3.98
C GLN A 18 12.55 26.55 -4.63
N LEU A 19 12.00 26.23 -5.81
CA LEU A 19 12.31 25.00 -6.53
C LEU A 19 13.78 24.93 -6.96
N HIS A 20 14.39 26.03 -7.40
CA HIS A 20 15.82 26.04 -7.72
C HIS A 20 16.71 25.83 -6.49
N THR A 21 16.35 26.39 -5.34
CA THR A 21 17.09 26.18 -4.09
C THR A 21 16.98 24.73 -3.66
N VAL A 22 15.78 24.15 -3.72
CA VAL A 22 15.55 22.71 -3.49
C VAL A 22 16.44 21.87 -4.39
N LEU A 23 16.47 22.12 -5.70
CA LEU A 23 17.35 21.39 -6.63
C LEU A 23 18.82 21.48 -6.19
N SER A 24 19.29 22.69 -5.88
CA SER A 24 20.70 22.91 -5.51
C SER A 24 21.09 22.15 -4.23
N GLN A 25 20.19 22.09 -3.25
CA GLN A 25 20.42 21.35 -2.00
C GLN A 25 20.32 19.84 -2.18
N LEU A 26 19.42 19.35 -3.04
CA LEU A 26 19.33 17.92 -3.38
C LEU A 26 20.59 17.44 -4.12
N LEU A 27 21.12 18.23 -5.04
CA LEU A 27 22.37 17.94 -5.75
C LEU A 27 23.56 17.97 -4.78
N PHE A 28 23.66 19.01 -3.94
CA PHE A 28 24.72 19.10 -2.93
C PHE A 28 24.73 17.92 -1.95
N ALA A 29 23.54 17.44 -1.55
CA ALA A 29 23.40 16.29 -0.67
C ALA A 29 23.47 14.94 -1.42
N GLU A 30 23.69 14.95 -2.74
CA GLU A 30 23.70 13.76 -3.61
C GLU A 30 22.45 12.87 -3.48
N ILE A 31 21.31 13.49 -3.16
CA ILE A 31 20.00 12.80 -3.10
C ILE A 31 19.47 12.51 -4.49
N ILE A 32 19.82 13.39 -5.44
CA ILE A 32 19.62 13.17 -6.87
C ILE A 32 20.99 13.30 -7.58
N PRO A 33 21.24 12.53 -8.65
CA PRO A 33 22.54 12.52 -9.32
C PRO A 33 22.84 13.82 -10.07
N ASP A 34 24.10 14.26 -9.95
CA ASP A 34 24.59 15.57 -10.42
C ASP A 34 24.48 15.76 -11.95
N SER A 35 24.49 14.65 -12.69
CA SER A 35 24.43 14.64 -14.17
C SER A 35 23.02 14.79 -14.76
N ALA A 36 21.96 14.83 -13.96
CA ALA A 36 20.64 14.43 -14.47
C ALA A 36 19.67 15.57 -14.85
N VAL A 37 19.78 16.79 -14.31
CA VAL A 37 18.65 17.74 -14.42
C VAL A 37 19.07 19.21 -14.60
N GLU A 38 18.94 19.72 -15.82
CA GLU A 38 18.99 21.16 -16.08
C GLU A 38 17.88 21.90 -15.32
N LYS A 39 18.14 23.14 -14.87
CA LYS A 39 17.18 23.96 -14.11
C LYS A 39 15.79 24.05 -14.76
N ASN A 40 15.71 24.19 -16.09
CA ASN A 40 14.43 24.26 -16.80
C ASN A 40 13.70 22.91 -16.85
N THR A 41 14.45 21.82 -17.00
CA THR A 41 13.92 20.45 -16.92
C THR A 41 13.38 20.19 -15.52
N TRP A 42 14.11 20.61 -14.48
CA TRP A 42 13.67 20.52 -13.09
C TRP A 42 12.35 21.26 -12.86
N LEU A 43 12.24 22.52 -13.28
CA LEU A 43 11.00 23.28 -13.17
C LEU A 43 9.83 22.58 -13.88
N SER A 44 10.07 21.96 -15.03
CA SER A 44 9.03 21.21 -15.75
C SER A 44 8.61 19.94 -15.02
N ILE A 45 9.56 19.22 -14.41
CA ILE A 45 9.30 18.06 -13.56
C ILE A 45 8.47 18.47 -12.33
N CYS A 46 8.83 19.56 -11.67
CA CYS A 46 8.07 20.08 -10.53
C CYS A 46 6.66 20.54 -10.93
N ALA A 47 6.51 21.20 -12.08
CA ALA A 47 5.19 21.59 -12.60
C ALA A 47 4.31 20.35 -12.87
N GLN A 48 4.88 19.29 -13.43
CA GLN A 48 4.21 18.00 -13.60
C GLN A 48 3.80 17.37 -12.26
N ALA A 49 4.64 17.52 -11.23
CA ALA A 49 4.35 17.03 -9.89
C ALA A 49 3.14 17.72 -9.23
N ILE A 50 2.85 18.97 -9.60
CA ILE A 50 1.68 19.73 -9.10
C ILE A 50 0.52 19.80 -10.11
N GLY A 51 0.55 18.96 -11.15
CA GLY A 51 -0.59 18.70 -12.05
C GLY A 51 -0.62 19.45 -13.39
N TYR A 52 0.52 20.00 -13.85
CA TYR A 52 0.63 20.71 -15.13
C TYR A 52 1.36 19.87 -16.18
N LYS A 53 1.34 20.28 -17.45
CA LYS A 53 2.11 19.59 -18.51
C LYS A 53 3.61 19.83 -18.38
N ASP A 54 3.98 21.07 -18.12
CA ASP A 54 5.35 21.56 -17.94
C ASP A 54 5.32 22.95 -17.29
N TRP A 55 6.49 23.58 -17.16
CA TRP A 55 6.62 24.91 -16.55
C TRP A 55 5.95 26.03 -17.37
N GLU A 56 5.92 25.93 -18.70
CA GLU A 56 5.27 26.96 -19.52
C GLU A 56 3.74 26.86 -19.45
N ASP A 57 3.20 25.64 -19.36
CA ASP A 57 1.77 25.42 -19.07
C ASP A 57 1.40 25.96 -17.68
N LEU A 58 2.24 25.74 -16.66
CA LEU A 58 2.04 26.36 -15.33
C LEU A 58 1.95 27.89 -15.44
N LYS A 59 2.90 28.54 -16.13
CA LYS A 59 2.88 30.01 -16.31
C LYS A 59 1.61 30.46 -17.02
N ALA A 60 1.28 29.85 -18.16
CA ALA A 60 0.15 30.25 -18.98
C ALA A 60 -1.17 30.13 -18.20
N GLN A 61 -1.36 29.01 -17.50
CA GLN A 61 -2.55 28.74 -16.70
C GLN A 61 -2.65 29.65 -15.47
N THR A 62 -1.52 29.95 -14.83
CA THR A 62 -1.47 30.90 -13.70
C THR A 62 -1.89 32.31 -14.14
N ILE A 63 -1.42 32.75 -15.30
CA ILE A 63 -1.82 34.04 -15.89
C ILE A 63 -3.32 34.02 -16.23
N MET A 64 -3.84 32.97 -16.86
CA MET A 64 -5.27 32.88 -17.20
C MET A 64 -6.19 32.89 -15.97
N HIS A 65 -5.72 32.43 -14.81
CA HIS A 65 -6.46 32.38 -13.54
C HIS A 65 -6.06 33.53 -12.59
N HIS A 66 -6.12 34.77 -13.06
CA HIS A 66 -5.77 36.00 -12.30
C HIS A 66 -6.42 36.16 -10.92
N ALA A 67 -7.49 35.41 -10.61
CA ALA A 67 -8.21 35.50 -9.35
C ALA A 67 -7.67 34.58 -8.23
N SER A 68 -6.70 33.69 -8.49
CA SER A 68 -6.16 32.83 -7.43
C SER A 68 -5.24 33.63 -6.50
N THR A 69 -5.54 33.58 -5.20
CA THR A 69 -4.67 34.11 -4.13
C THR A 69 -3.84 33.02 -3.46
N ASN A 70 -3.86 31.80 -4.00
CA ASN A 70 -3.19 30.67 -3.36
C ASN A 70 -1.65 30.78 -3.48
N SER A 71 -0.99 30.86 -2.33
CA SER A 71 0.46 30.83 -2.17
C SER A 71 0.98 29.50 -1.61
N LEU A 72 0.10 28.50 -1.41
CA LEU A 72 0.45 27.23 -0.79
C LEU A 72 0.61 26.16 -1.87
N VAL A 73 1.83 25.67 -2.04
CA VAL A 73 2.16 24.52 -2.90
C VAL A 73 2.48 23.30 -2.03
N PHE A 74 3.28 23.51 -0.99
CA PHE A 74 3.67 22.50 -0.01
C PHE A 74 2.82 22.58 1.25
N SER A 75 2.25 21.44 1.64
CA SER A 75 1.51 21.23 2.88
C SER A 75 1.76 19.82 3.38
N GLN A 76 1.29 19.51 4.59
CA GLN A 76 1.43 18.19 5.20
C GLN A 76 0.93 17.04 4.28
N ILE A 77 -0.09 17.32 3.45
CA ILE A 77 -0.68 16.34 2.55
C ILE A 77 -0.07 16.33 1.14
N SER A 78 0.70 17.37 0.74
CA SER A 78 1.22 17.49 -0.64
C SER A 78 2.70 17.14 -0.80
N ILE A 79 3.50 17.20 0.26
CA ILE A 79 4.96 16.98 0.20
C ILE A 79 5.29 15.57 -0.31
N ILE A 80 4.73 14.52 0.29
CA ILE A 80 5.03 13.13 -0.09
C ILE A 80 4.56 12.82 -1.52
N PRO A 81 3.31 13.17 -1.92
CA PRO A 81 2.88 13.02 -3.32
C PRO A 81 3.76 13.79 -4.32
N PHE A 82 4.24 14.99 -3.94
CA PHE A 82 5.15 15.76 -4.76
C PHE A 82 6.47 15.02 -4.98
N ILE A 83 7.11 14.53 -3.91
CA ILE A 83 8.38 13.79 -3.99
C ILE A 83 8.23 12.54 -4.86
N GLN A 84 7.17 11.77 -4.65
CA GLN A 84 6.88 10.57 -5.45
C GLN A 84 6.70 10.92 -6.94
N SER A 85 5.98 11.99 -7.25
CA SER A 85 5.78 12.42 -8.64
C SER A 85 7.08 12.92 -9.27
N VAL A 86 7.91 13.69 -8.54
CA VAL A 86 9.24 14.10 -9.01
C VAL A 86 10.09 12.87 -9.35
N ARG A 87 10.17 11.90 -8.44
CA ARG A 87 10.89 10.64 -8.65
C ARG A 87 10.43 9.91 -9.92
N VAL A 88 9.12 9.77 -10.12
CA VAL A 88 8.55 9.13 -11.32
C VAL A 88 8.92 9.88 -12.60
N ASN A 89 8.90 11.21 -12.58
CA ASN A 89 9.25 12.01 -13.76
C ASN A 89 10.76 12.05 -14.04
N LEU A 90 11.61 11.89 -13.02
CA LEU A 90 13.06 11.67 -13.18
C LEU A 90 13.36 10.30 -13.78
N GLY A 91 12.54 9.29 -13.45
CA GLY A 91 12.77 7.90 -13.85
C GLY A 91 13.93 7.24 -13.09
N GLU A 92 14.28 7.78 -11.94
CA GLU A 92 15.35 7.29 -11.07
C GLU A 92 14.79 6.88 -9.72
N HIS A 93 15.42 5.89 -9.09
CA HIS A 93 15.08 5.51 -7.74
C HIS A 93 15.80 6.45 -6.76
N ILE A 94 15.03 7.12 -5.90
CA ILE A 94 15.57 7.98 -4.85
C ILE A 94 15.44 7.23 -3.53
N ASP A 95 16.58 6.88 -2.95
CA ASP A 95 16.65 6.10 -1.71
C ASP A 95 16.35 6.95 -0.48
N ASN A 96 16.85 8.19 -0.47
CA ASN A 96 16.76 9.10 0.66
C ASN A 96 15.53 10.02 0.59
N LEU A 97 14.33 9.43 0.68
CA LEU A 97 13.07 10.19 0.65
C LEU A 97 12.93 11.15 1.86
N GLU A 98 13.47 10.77 3.02
CA GLU A 98 13.47 11.61 4.22
C GLU A 98 14.37 12.84 4.05
N GLY A 99 15.55 12.68 3.46
CA GLY A 99 16.43 13.78 3.11
C GLY A 99 15.78 14.71 2.08
N PHE A 100 15.08 14.15 1.08
CA PHE A 100 14.32 14.96 0.13
C PHE A 100 13.24 15.78 0.85
N ALA A 101 12.42 15.13 1.69
CA ALA A 101 11.41 15.81 2.49
C ALA A 101 12.02 16.91 3.36
N SER A 102 13.16 16.65 3.99
CA SER A 102 13.88 17.63 4.81
C SER A 102 14.33 18.86 4.02
N VAL A 103 14.80 18.68 2.78
CA VAL A 103 15.13 19.79 1.88
C VAL A 103 13.88 20.60 1.56
N ILE A 104 12.75 19.99 1.22
CA ILE A 104 11.51 20.75 0.95
C ILE A 104 11.08 21.53 2.20
N LEU A 105 11.03 20.87 3.36
CA LEU A 105 10.64 21.48 4.64
C LEU A 105 11.51 22.68 5.02
N ARG A 106 12.82 22.64 4.72
CA ARG A 106 13.74 23.74 4.98
C ARG A 106 13.65 24.90 3.99
N ASN A 107 12.91 24.75 2.90
CA ASN A 107 12.70 25.79 1.89
C ASN A 107 11.25 26.24 1.79
N LEU A 108 10.40 25.92 2.76
CA LEU A 108 9.02 26.40 2.78
C LEU A 108 8.99 27.93 2.83
N THR A 109 7.97 28.51 2.20
CA THR A 109 7.64 29.92 2.42
C THR A 109 7.07 30.12 3.82
N SER A 110 7.09 31.34 4.34
CA SER A 110 6.52 31.64 5.66
C SER A 110 5.04 31.28 5.72
N GLU A 111 4.30 31.47 4.63
CA GLU A 111 2.90 31.07 4.50
C GLU A 111 2.72 29.55 4.60
N GLU A 112 3.57 28.76 3.93
CA GLU A 112 3.51 27.30 3.96
C GLU A 112 3.92 26.73 5.33
N LEU A 113 4.94 27.31 5.96
CA LEU A 113 5.36 26.94 7.31
C LEU A 113 4.24 27.19 8.33
N ASN A 114 3.64 28.39 8.28
CA ASN A 114 2.50 28.74 9.13
C ASN A 114 1.30 27.81 8.90
N ALA A 115 1.02 27.44 7.64
CA ALA A 115 -0.06 26.53 7.30
C ALA A 115 0.15 25.11 7.85
N MET A 116 1.38 24.71 8.14
CA MET A 116 1.71 23.42 8.75
C MET A 116 1.78 23.47 10.28
N GLY A 117 1.58 24.64 10.89
CA GLY A 117 1.62 24.79 12.35
C GLY A 117 2.99 24.48 12.97
N GLY A 118 4.06 24.50 12.18
CA GLY A 118 5.43 24.21 12.62
C GLY A 118 6.25 25.49 12.82
N SER A 119 7.29 25.39 13.66
CA SER A 119 8.30 26.43 13.80
C SER A 119 9.59 26.08 13.04
N GLU A 120 10.39 27.08 12.64
CA GLU A 120 11.68 26.84 11.95
C GLU A 120 12.66 26.01 12.78
N GLU A 121 12.54 26.08 14.10
CA GLU A 121 13.36 25.37 15.08
C GLU A 121 13.08 23.86 15.11
N GLU A 122 11.84 23.47 14.80
CA GLU A 122 11.39 22.07 14.80
C GLU A 122 11.65 21.35 13.46
N LEU A 123 12.08 22.08 12.43
CA LEU A 123 12.33 21.50 11.10
C LEU A 123 13.53 20.53 11.14
N PRO A 124 13.48 19.40 10.42
CA PRO A 124 14.61 18.47 10.34
C PRO A 124 15.85 19.17 9.75
N PRO A 125 17.07 18.80 10.17
CA PRO A 125 18.28 19.41 9.63
C PRO A 125 18.42 19.12 8.12
N LEU A 126 19.09 20.03 7.40
CA LEU A 126 19.43 19.76 6.00
C LEU A 126 20.35 18.53 5.90
N PRO A 127 20.11 17.64 4.93
CA PRO A 127 21.01 16.53 4.67
C PRO A 127 22.37 17.07 4.24
N LYS A 128 23.43 16.37 4.67
CA LYS A 128 24.82 16.70 4.32
C LYS A 128 25.28 15.84 3.16
N ALA A 129 26.20 16.38 2.38
CA ALA A 129 26.92 15.60 1.37
C ALA A 129 27.57 14.36 2.02
N PRO A 130 27.59 13.20 1.33
CA PRO A 130 28.29 12.03 1.81
C PRO A 130 29.78 12.36 2.00
N THR A 131 30.34 12.01 3.16
CA THR A 131 31.79 12.14 3.40
C THR A 131 32.56 10.87 3.05
N THR A 132 31.84 9.78 2.82
CA THR A 132 32.39 8.45 2.54
C THR A 132 31.53 7.78 1.49
N TYR A 133 32.16 7.20 0.47
CA TYR A 133 31.49 6.41 -0.55
C TYR A 133 31.76 4.93 -0.32
N LEU A 134 30.70 4.14 -0.19
CA LEU A 134 30.79 2.68 -0.21
C LEU A 134 30.50 2.20 -1.62
N LEU A 135 31.52 1.70 -2.31
CA LEU A 135 31.35 1.07 -3.61
C LEU A 135 30.90 -0.38 -3.41
N GLU A 136 29.61 -0.65 -3.60
CA GLU A 136 29.06 -2.00 -3.51
C GLU A 136 29.30 -2.76 -4.82
N LEU A 137 30.17 -3.77 -4.79
CA LEU A 137 30.51 -4.58 -5.96
C LEU A 137 29.63 -5.83 -6.14
N GLY A 138 28.72 -6.07 -5.20
CA GLY A 138 27.88 -7.26 -5.16
C GLY A 138 28.33 -8.30 -4.11
N PRO A 139 27.64 -9.44 -4.03
CA PRO A 139 27.98 -10.51 -3.10
C PRO A 139 29.38 -11.07 -3.31
N ASN A 140 30.04 -11.53 -2.25
CA ASN A 140 31.46 -11.93 -2.32
C ASN A 140 31.73 -13.18 -3.18
N THR A 141 30.70 -13.99 -3.46
CA THR A 141 30.86 -15.24 -4.23
C THR A 141 29.87 -15.30 -5.39
N VAL A 142 30.27 -15.99 -6.46
CA VAL A 142 29.38 -16.28 -7.60
C VAL A 142 28.16 -17.08 -7.16
N TYR A 143 28.32 -18.00 -6.19
CA TYR A 143 27.19 -18.75 -5.61
C TYR A 143 26.14 -17.83 -4.97
N ALA A 144 26.59 -16.85 -4.18
CA ALA A 144 25.74 -15.88 -3.52
C ALA A 144 25.05 -14.97 -4.53
N SER A 145 25.80 -14.47 -5.52
CA SER A 145 25.23 -13.66 -6.61
C SER A 145 24.17 -14.43 -7.40
N ASP A 146 24.45 -15.66 -7.82
CA ASP A 146 23.51 -16.50 -8.60
C ASP A 146 22.23 -16.79 -7.80
N LEU A 147 22.35 -17.11 -6.50
CA LEU A 147 21.18 -17.35 -5.65
C LEU A 147 20.36 -16.07 -5.46
N LEU A 148 21.03 -14.94 -5.22
CA LEU A 148 20.36 -13.65 -5.05
C LEU A 148 19.57 -13.26 -6.31
N HIS A 149 20.17 -13.44 -7.50
CA HIS A 149 19.49 -13.24 -8.79
C HIS A 149 18.31 -14.20 -8.99
N TRP A 150 18.45 -15.46 -8.57
CA TRP A 150 17.38 -16.45 -8.71
C TRP A 150 16.17 -16.19 -7.80
N LEU A 151 16.39 -15.63 -6.61
CA LEU A 151 15.31 -15.27 -5.68
C LEU A 151 14.48 -14.08 -6.21
N TRP A 152 15.10 -13.19 -6.99
CA TRP A 152 14.43 -12.05 -7.58
C TRP A 152 13.48 -12.47 -8.72
N PRO A 153 12.29 -11.86 -8.86
CA PRO A 153 11.81 -10.63 -8.21
C PRO A 153 10.99 -10.84 -6.93
N ILE A 154 10.94 -12.07 -6.39
CA ILE A 154 10.17 -12.33 -5.16
C ILE A 154 11.00 -11.83 -3.98
N THR A 155 10.70 -10.63 -3.49
CA THR A 155 11.56 -9.94 -2.52
C THR A 155 11.23 -10.22 -1.06
N LYS A 156 10.13 -10.92 -0.75
CA LYS A 156 9.67 -11.14 0.63
C LYS A 156 9.26 -12.59 0.88
N ASP A 157 9.47 -13.03 2.11
CA ASP A 157 8.93 -14.27 2.69
C ASP A 157 9.19 -15.54 1.87
N ASN A 158 10.35 -15.63 1.23
CA ASN A 158 10.74 -16.83 0.52
C ASN A 158 11.05 -17.95 1.53
N GLN A 159 10.22 -18.98 1.53
CA GLN A 159 10.36 -20.12 2.44
C GLN A 159 11.69 -20.86 2.20
N VAL A 160 12.50 -21.02 3.23
CA VAL A 160 13.83 -21.66 3.14
C VAL A 160 13.71 -23.08 2.58
N ALA A 161 12.76 -23.87 3.06
CA ALA A 161 12.51 -25.23 2.55
C ALA A 161 12.17 -25.26 1.04
N ARG A 162 11.49 -24.22 0.53
CA ARG A 162 11.18 -24.09 -0.91
C ARG A 162 12.44 -23.72 -1.70
N ILE A 163 13.28 -22.83 -1.17
CA ILE A 163 14.56 -22.48 -1.77
C ILE A 163 15.44 -23.71 -1.87
N GLU A 164 15.60 -24.46 -0.77
CA GLU A 164 16.38 -25.68 -0.72
C GLU A 164 15.96 -26.65 -1.83
N ASN A 165 14.67 -26.94 -1.95
CA ASN A 165 14.19 -27.88 -2.96
C ASN A 165 14.30 -27.34 -4.40
N ASN A 166 13.78 -26.13 -4.65
CA ASN A 166 13.62 -25.62 -6.01
C ASN A 166 14.93 -25.11 -6.60
N TYR A 167 15.79 -24.49 -5.79
CA TYR A 167 17.09 -24.02 -6.25
C TYR A 167 18.04 -25.20 -6.51
N LEU A 168 17.99 -26.26 -5.70
CA LEU A 168 18.75 -27.50 -5.97
C LEU A 168 18.35 -28.11 -7.32
N GLU A 169 17.05 -28.20 -7.62
CA GLU A 169 16.58 -28.70 -8.91
C GLU A 169 16.95 -27.76 -10.07
N HIS A 170 16.94 -26.44 -9.85
CA HIS A 170 17.44 -25.47 -10.83
C HIS A 170 18.93 -25.70 -11.16
N MET A 171 19.78 -25.82 -10.12
CA MET A 171 21.21 -26.11 -10.27
C MET A 171 21.45 -27.48 -10.92
N LYS A 172 20.62 -28.48 -10.63
CA LYS A 172 20.65 -29.80 -11.29
C LYS A 172 20.44 -29.72 -12.79
N LYS A 173 19.53 -28.86 -13.25
CA LYS A 173 19.30 -28.63 -14.68
C LYS A 173 20.47 -27.90 -15.34
N LYS A 174 21.05 -26.89 -14.66
CA LYS A 174 22.20 -26.11 -15.17
C LYS A 174 23.45 -26.97 -15.39
N ARG A 175 23.66 -28.00 -14.58
CA ARG A 175 24.81 -28.91 -14.66
C ARG A 175 24.63 -30.13 -15.57
N ILE A 176 23.50 -30.25 -16.28
CA ILE A 176 23.31 -31.32 -17.26
C ILE A 176 24.45 -31.27 -18.29
N ASN A 177 25.06 -32.44 -18.57
CA ASN A 177 26.19 -32.61 -19.49
C ASN A 177 27.50 -31.90 -19.08
N LEU A 178 27.64 -31.47 -17.82
CA LEU A 178 28.90 -30.94 -17.29
C LEU A 178 29.63 -31.99 -16.44
N SER A 179 30.95 -32.00 -16.52
CA SER A 179 31.78 -32.71 -15.55
C SER A 179 31.74 -32.00 -14.19
N LYS A 180 32.14 -32.69 -13.12
CA LYS A 180 32.24 -32.08 -11.78
C LYS A 180 33.18 -30.86 -11.76
N SER A 181 34.30 -30.90 -12.50
CA SER A 181 35.22 -29.76 -12.60
C SER A 181 34.56 -28.56 -13.27
N GLN A 182 33.89 -28.80 -14.41
CA GLN A 182 33.19 -27.75 -15.15
C GLN A 182 32.03 -27.15 -14.34
N ALA A 183 31.30 -27.96 -13.57
CA ALA A 183 30.27 -27.46 -12.68
C ALA A 183 30.85 -26.59 -11.57
N LYS A 184 31.99 -26.98 -10.97
CA LYS A 184 32.66 -26.23 -9.92
C LYS A 184 33.26 -24.91 -10.43
N GLU A 185 33.89 -24.91 -11.61
CA GLU A 185 34.41 -23.70 -12.26
C GLU A 185 33.31 -22.64 -12.51
N ARG A 186 32.08 -23.10 -12.71
CA ARG A 186 30.90 -22.23 -12.89
C ARG A 186 30.12 -21.97 -11.61
N ALA A 187 30.60 -22.41 -10.46
CA ALA A 187 29.90 -22.33 -9.18
C ALA A 187 28.51 -23.01 -9.15
N TRP A 188 28.32 -24.09 -9.92
CA TRP A 188 27.07 -24.85 -10.01
C TRP A 188 27.11 -26.20 -9.27
N ASP A 189 28.18 -26.46 -8.51
CA ASP A 189 28.35 -27.63 -7.65
C ASP A 189 27.60 -27.50 -6.30
N VAL A 190 26.33 -27.07 -6.38
CA VAL A 190 25.41 -26.98 -5.24
C VAL A 190 24.67 -28.31 -5.06
N TYR A 191 24.89 -29.00 -3.94
CA TYR A 191 24.29 -30.31 -3.65
C TYR A 191 23.65 -30.37 -2.25
N PRO A 192 22.76 -31.35 -1.98
CA PRO A 192 22.11 -31.46 -0.67
C PRO A 192 23.06 -31.76 0.50
N ARG A 193 24.20 -32.41 0.25
CA ARG A 193 25.10 -32.94 1.29
C ARG A 193 26.60 -32.75 1.01
N SER A 194 26.96 -32.07 -0.08
CA SER A 194 28.36 -31.89 -0.51
C SER A 194 28.49 -30.66 -1.41
N GLY A 195 29.72 -30.28 -1.75
CA GLY A 195 29.96 -29.04 -2.50
C GLY A 195 29.54 -27.82 -1.68
N MET A 196 28.96 -26.81 -2.34
CA MET A 196 28.39 -25.65 -1.67
C MET A 196 26.96 -25.95 -1.21
N LEU A 197 26.66 -25.71 0.07
CA LEU A 197 25.31 -25.94 0.61
C LEU A 197 24.49 -24.66 0.55
N ILE A 198 23.19 -24.77 0.24
CA ILE A 198 22.29 -23.61 0.15
C ILE A 198 22.25 -22.82 1.46
N LYS A 199 22.22 -23.50 2.61
CA LYS A 199 22.25 -22.84 3.92
C LYS A 199 23.49 -21.95 4.09
N ASP A 200 24.63 -22.33 3.53
CA ASP A 200 25.89 -21.59 3.66
C ASP A 200 25.85 -20.36 2.74
N ILE A 201 25.31 -20.50 1.52
CA ILE A 201 25.09 -19.38 0.58
C ILE A 201 24.09 -18.37 1.18
N LEU A 202 22.98 -18.84 1.76
CA LEU A 202 22.00 -17.98 2.43
C LEU A 202 22.61 -17.27 3.64
N GLY A 203 23.37 -18.00 4.47
CA GLY A 203 24.09 -17.42 5.60
C GLY A 203 25.07 -16.32 5.17
N GLN A 204 25.77 -16.52 4.04
CA GLN A 204 26.63 -15.52 3.43
C GLN A 204 25.83 -14.27 3.04
N LEU A 205 24.77 -14.41 2.24
CA LEU A 205 23.93 -13.29 1.79
C LEU A 205 23.31 -12.50 2.95
N VAL A 206 22.96 -13.19 4.05
CA VAL A 206 22.45 -12.54 5.27
C VAL A 206 23.56 -11.79 6.00
N SER A 207 24.74 -12.40 6.16
CA SER A 207 25.88 -11.74 6.80
C SER A 207 26.37 -10.50 6.03
N GLU A 208 26.23 -10.50 4.71
CA GLU A 208 26.58 -9.38 3.82
C GLU A 208 25.46 -8.32 3.75
N GLY A 209 24.32 -8.57 4.39
CA GLY A 209 23.20 -7.65 4.49
C GLY A 209 22.32 -7.57 3.24
N TYR A 210 22.39 -8.54 2.32
CA TYR A 210 21.52 -8.60 1.13
C TYR A 210 20.15 -9.20 1.43
N LEU A 211 20.13 -10.17 2.33
CA LEU A 211 18.92 -10.86 2.79
C LEU A 211 18.81 -10.75 4.31
N GLU A 212 17.62 -11.01 4.83
CA GLU A 212 17.36 -11.16 6.26
C GLU A 212 16.46 -12.38 6.50
N PHE A 213 16.70 -13.12 7.57
CA PHE A 213 15.80 -14.17 8.03
C PHE A 213 14.67 -13.57 8.86
N ASN A 214 13.50 -14.21 8.84
CA ASN A 214 12.52 -13.99 9.90
C ASN A 214 13.01 -14.54 11.25
N ASP A 215 12.34 -14.21 12.35
CA ASP A 215 12.75 -14.60 13.72
C ASP A 215 12.92 -16.12 13.90
N LYS A 216 12.12 -16.90 13.16
CA LYS A 216 12.13 -18.37 13.21
C LYS A 216 13.10 -19.01 12.21
N GLN A 217 13.79 -18.20 11.40
CA GLN A 217 14.67 -18.62 10.29
C GLN A 217 14.02 -19.58 9.29
N THR A 218 12.70 -19.49 9.13
CA THR A 218 11.92 -20.31 8.19
C THR A 218 11.73 -19.64 6.83
N SER A 219 11.89 -18.33 6.75
CA SER A 219 11.83 -17.55 5.51
C SER A 219 12.94 -16.51 5.43
N VAL A 220 13.28 -16.12 4.19
CA VAL A 220 14.19 -15.01 3.89
C VAL A 220 13.50 -13.93 3.07
N SER A 221 13.83 -12.69 3.36
CA SER A 221 13.39 -11.49 2.64
C SER A 221 14.62 -10.70 2.19
N PHE A 222 14.47 -9.91 1.12
CA PHE A 222 15.51 -8.97 0.73
C PHE A 222 15.51 -7.76 1.65
N THR A 223 16.70 -7.35 2.06
CA THR A 223 16.89 -6.05 2.70
C THR A 223 16.71 -4.92 1.67
N GLN A 224 16.74 -3.67 2.12
CA GLN A 224 16.81 -2.53 1.21
C GLN A 224 18.06 -2.59 0.32
N LYS A 225 19.22 -2.88 0.92
CA LYS A 225 20.51 -3.07 0.22
C LYS A 225 20.39 -4.09 -0.91
N GLY A 226 19.84 -5.28 -0.63
CA GLY A 226 19.74 -6.33 -1.63
C GLY A 226 18.81 -5.99 -2.79
N ARG A 227 17.69 -5.32 -2.51
CA ARG A 227 16.79 -4.82 -3.56
C ARG A 227 17.46 -3.77 -4.43
N HIS A 228 18.13 -2.79 -3.83
CA HIS A 228 18.76 -1.70 -4.57
C HIS A 228 19.89 -2.21 -5.46
N TYR A 229 20.72 -3.14 -4.97
CA TYR A 229 21.77 -3.76 -5.76
C TYR A 229 21.21 -4.41 -7.03
N LEU A 230 20.23 -5.32 -6.91
CA LEU A 230 19.67 -6.00 -8.07
C LEU A 230 18.91 -5.05 -9.01
N ASN A 231 18.12 -4.13 -8.46
CA ASN A 231 17.39 -3.16 -9.27
C ASN A 231 18.34 -2.26 -10.06
N SER A 232 19.46 -1.86 -9.46
CA SER A 232 20.52 -1.11 -10.14
C SER A 232 21.15 -1.96 -11.24
N GLN A 233 21.52 -3.22 -10.99
CA GLN A 233 22.06 -4.07 -12.06
C GLN A 233 21.07 -4.28 -13.22
N MET A 234 19.79 -4.52 -12.93
CA MET A 234 18.77 -4.77 -13.96
C MET A 234 18.42 -3.55 -14.80
N THR A 235 18.55 -2.36 -14.23
CA THR A 235 18.33 -1.09 -14.94
C THR A 235 19.60 -0.51 -15.54
N ASN A 236 20.74 -1.20 -15.36
CA ASN A 236 22.07 -0.64 -15.61
C ASN A 236 22.20 0.75 -14.94
N GLU A 237 21.72 0.79 -13.69
CA GLU A 237 21.55 1.94 -12.81
C GLU A 237 20.83 3.09 -13.52
N TYR A 238 19.60 2.81 -13.93
CA TYR A 238 18.67 3.80 -14.48
C TYR A 238 19.22 4.55 -15.70
N ASP A 239 19.84 3.81 -16.63
CA ASP A 239 20.41 4.37 -17.85
C ASP A 239 19.36 5.02 -18.78
N LEU A 240 19.82 5.59 -19.90
CA LEU A 240 18.94 6.23 -20.89
C LEU A 240 17.89 5.27 -21.47
N LYS A 241 18.17 3.96 -21.57
CA LYS A 241 17.22 2.97 -22.08
C LYS A 241 16.11 2.72 -21.07
N TRP A 242 16.47 2.53 -19.80
CA TRP A 242 15.49 2.44 -18.72
C TRP A 242 14.63 3.70 -18.66
N LYS A 243 15.24 4.89 -18.62
CA LYS A 243 14.51 6.17 -18.53
C LYS A 243 13.54 6.36 -19.69
N ALA A 244 13.94 6.03 -20.92
CA ALA A 244 13.08 6.08 -22.08
C ALA A 244 11.91 5.08 -21.98
N TRP A 245 12.20 3.84 -21.59
CA TRP A 245 11.19 2.80 -21.39
C TRP A 245 10.19 3.18 -20.29
N PHE A 246 10.68 3.61 -19.14
CA PHE A 246 9.89 3.95 -17.97
C PHE A 246 8.99 5.16 -18.23
N LYS A 247 9.50 6.20 -18.89
CA LYS A 247 8.69 7.36 -19.30
C LYS A 247 7.53 6.97 -20.22
N ALA A 248 7.78 6.10 -21.19
CA ALA A 248 6.73 5.59 -22.06
C ALA A 248 5.71 4.74 -21.27
N PHE A 249 6.19 3.86 -20.39
CA PHE A 249 5.38 3.01 -19.53
C PHE A 249 4.46 3.84 -18.63
N VAL A 250 5.00 4.83 -17.92
CA VAL A 250 4.24 5.76 -17.07
C VAL A 250 3.15 6.49 -17.87
N THR A 251 3.42 6.87 -19.12
CA THR A 251 2.43 7.51 -20.00
C THR A 251 1.24 6.60 -20.29
N HIS A 252 1.46 5.29 -20.41
CA HIS A 252 0.39 4.31 -20.55
C HIS A 252 -0.34 4.05 -19.22
N VAL A 253 0.40 3.89 -18.12
CA VAL A 253 -0.19 3.66 -16.79
C VAL A 253 -1.10 4.82 -16.36
N LYS A 254 -0.71 6.08 -16.63
CA LYS A 254 -1.54 7.28 -16.33
C LYS A 254 -2.90 7.28 -17.03
N LYS A 255 -3.09 6.48 -18.08
CA LYS A 255 -4.38 6.31 -18.77
C LYS A 255 -5.27 5.25 -18.13
N ILE A 256 -4.71 4.38 -17.30
CA ILE A 256 -5.46 3.35 -16.58
C ILE A 256 -6.06 4.01 -15.33
N PRO A 257 -7.40 4.06 -15.18
CA PRO A 257 -8.03 4.70 -14.04
C PRO A 257 -7.54 4.15 -12.71
N TYR A 258 -7.31 5.01 -11.72
CA TYR A 258 -6.88 4.62 -10.36
C TYR A 258 -5.55 3.85 -10.27
N ARG A 259 -4.77 3.76 -11.36
CA ARG A 259 -3.42 3.23 -11.32
C ARG A 259 -2.41 4.34 -11.12
N TYR A 260 -1.42 4.05 -10.30
CA TYR A 260 -0.28 4.89 -10.02
C TYR A 260 0.99 4.02 -9.96
N ILE A 261 2.12 4.69 -10.00
CA ILE A 261 3.42 4.04 -9.83
C ILE A 261 3.69 3.94 -8.34
N LYS A 262 3.83 2.71 -7.83
CA LYS A 262 4.13 2.44 -6.42
C LYS A 262 5.54 2.88 -6.04
N THR A 263 5.82 2.96 -4.74
CA THR A 263 7.16 3.29 -4.23
C THR A 263 8.18 2.18 -4.56
N ASP A 264 7.79 0.91 -4.52
CA ASP A 264 8.64 -0.20 -4.91
C ASP A 264 8.59 -0.40 -6.44
N TRP A 265 9.71 -0.14 -7.12
CA TRP A 265 9.81 -0.28 -8.58
C TRP A 265 10.25 -1.67 -9.03
N THR A 266 10.60 -2.57 -8.10
CA THR A 266 11.05 -3.93 -8.41
C THR A 266 10.14 -4.66 -9.41
N PRO A 267 8.79 -4.59 -9.28
CA PRO A 267 7.90 -5.24 -10.25
C PRO A 267 8.02 -4.64 -11.66
N TYR A 268 8.21 -3.33 -11.80
CA TYR A 268 8.32 -2.67 -13.10
C TYR A 268 9.68 -2.94 -13.75
N ILE A 269 10.74 -2.98 -12.93
CA ILE A 269 12.09 -3.36 -13.36
C ILE A 269 12.10 -4.81 -13.85
N TYR A 270 11.35 -5.71 -13.21
CA TYR A 270 11.15 -7.07 -13.69
C TYR A 270 10.46 -7.15 -15.05
N LEU A 271 9.46 -6.31 -15.32
CA LEU A 271 8.85 -6.25 -16.66
C LEU A 271 9.85 -5.76 -17.71
N TYR A 272 10.65 -4.74 -17.36
CA TYR A 272 11.72 -4.22 -18.23
C TYR A 272 12.82 -5.25 -18.49
N SER A 273 13.31 -5.94 -17.46
CA SER A 273 14.39 -6.93 -17.58
C SER A 273 13.98 -8.17 -18.38
N ARG A 274 12.67 -8.40 -18.53
CA ARG A 274 12.08 -9.40 -19.43
C ARG A 274 11.87 -8.89 -20.86
N GLU A 275 12.40 -7.70 -21.17
CA GLU A 275 12.30 -7.05 -22.47
C GLU A 275 10.85 -6.79 -22.91
N MET A 276 9.93 -6.65 -21.96
CA MET A 276 8.54 -6.31 -22.29
C MET A 276 8.46 -4.89 -22.84
N SER A 277 7.61 -4.66 -23.84
CA SER A 277 7.36 -3.31 -24.34
C SER A 277 6.64 -2.46 -23.27
N PRO A 278 6.82 -1.13 -23.25
CA PRO A 278 6.14 -0.26 -22.28
C PRO A 278 4.61 -0.41 -22.28
N ILE A 279 4.01 -0.63 -23.46
CA ILE A 279 2.56 -0.80 -23.59
C ILE A 279 2.10 -2.15 -23.05
N ASP A 280 2.83 -3.23 -23.30
CA ASP A 280 2.45 -4.57 -22.81
C ASP A 280 2.67 -4.67 -21.29
N ALA A 281 3.71 -4.02 -20.77
CA ALA A 281 3.94 -3.86 -19.34
C ALA A 281 2.82 -3.04 -18.67
N ALA A 282 2.30 -1.99 -19.32
CA ALA A 282 1.16 -1.26 -18.78
C ALA A 282 -0.14 -2.08 -18.82
N LYS A 283 -0.38 -2.84 -19.91
CA LYS A 283 -1.53 -3.74 -20.03
C LYS A 283 -1.55 -4.83 -18.96
N SER A 284 -0.39 -5.35 -18.55
CA SER A 284 -0.33 -6.34 -17.46
C SER A 284 -0.76 -5.77 -16.09
N LEU A 285 -0.82 -4.44 -15.98
CA LEU A 285 -1.32 -3.72 -14.81
C LEU A 285 -2.78 -3.26 -14.96
N GLU A 286 -3.45 -3.54 -16.08
CA GLU A 286 -4.87 -3.23 -16.21
C GLU A 286 -5.68 -3.95 -15.12
N TRP A 287 -6.82 -3.37 -14.80
CA TRP A 287 -7.74 -3.99 -13.87
C TRP A 287 -8.35 -5.23 -14.50
N SER A 288 -8.47 -6.30 -13.71
CA SER A 288 -9.24 -7.47 -14.10
C SER A 288 -10.73 -7.12 -14.25
N GLU A 289 -11.47 -7.95 -14.98
CA GLU A 289 -12.92 -7.78 -15.15
C GLU A 289 -13.67 -7.71 -13.81
N CYS A 290 -13.26 -8.51 -12.82
CA CYS A 290 -13.86 -8.50 -11.49
C CYS A 290 -13.71 -7.15 -10.76
N TYR A 291 -12.64 -6.40 -11.02
CA TYR A 291 -12.48 -5.05 -10.47
C TYR A 291 -13.50 -4.08 -11.09
N THR A 292 -13.65 -4.11 -12.42
CA THR A 292 -14.57 -3.22 -13.13
C THR A 292 -16.03 -3.46 -12.70
N GLN A 293 -16.38 -4.73 -12.47
CA GLN A 293 -17.67 -5.10 -11.89
C GLN A 293 -17.83 -4.53 -10.46
N ALA A 294 -16.87 -4.79 -9.57
CA ALA A 294 -16.93 -4.30 -8.19
C ALA A 294 -17.01 -2.77 -8.13
N HIS A 295 -16.28 -2.05 -8.98
CA HIS A 295 -16.36 -0.60 -9.05
C HIS A 295 -17.76 -0.11 -9.43
N SER A 296 -18.35 -0.71 -10.47
CA SER A 296 -19.71 -0.36 -10.94
C SER A 296 -20.77 -0.64 -9.87
N GLU A 297 -20.57 -1.70 -9.09
CA GLU A 297 -21.44 -2.09 -8.00
C GLU A 297 -21.34 -1.14 -6.80
N ILE A 298 -20.14 -0.67 -6.45
CA ILE A 298 -19.96 0.37 -5.43
C ILE A 298 -20.66 1.66 -5.86
N GLN A 299 -20.46 2.08 -7.12
CA GLN A 299 -21.13 3.27 -7.66
C GLN A 299 -22.65 3.13 -7.58
N SER A 300 -23.17 1.96 -7.95
CA SER A 300 -24.60 1.65 -7.84
C SER A 300 -25.08 1.68 -6.39
N ALA A 301 -24.34 1.08 -5.46
CA ALA A 301 -24.70 1.05 -4.05
C ALA A 301 -24.69 2.46 -3.42
N ILE A 302 -23.67 3.27 -3.69
CA ILE A 302 -23.61 4.67 -3.23
C ILE A 302 -24.75 5.49 -3.82
N LYS A 303 -25.04 5.34 -5.12
CA LYS A 303 -26.18 5.99 -5.75
C LYS A 303 -27.49 5.59 -5.09
N HIS A 304 -27.71 4.31 -4.82
CA HIS A 304 -28.96 3.84 -4.23
C HIS A 304 -29.12 4.21 -2.75
N GLN A 305 -28.03 4.24 -1.97
CA GLN A 305 -28.10 4.47 -0.53
C GLN A 305 -28.01 5.95 -0.16
N LEU A 306 -27.25 6.73 -0.92
CA LEU A 306 -26.96 8.14 -0.63
C LEU A 306 -27.56 9.11 -1.66
N ASP A 307 -28.17 8.61 -2.75
CA ASP A 307 -28.66 9.41 -3.88
C ASP A 307 -27.56 10.27 -4.56
N ILE A 308 -26.33 9.75 -4.59
CA ILE A 308 -25.16 10.43 -5.15
C ILE A 308 -24.70 9.76 -6.43
N HIS A 309 -24.54 10.54 -7.49
CA HIS A 309 -23.86 10.09 -8.71
C HIS A 309 -22.35 10.24 -8.54
N LEU A 310 -21.67 9.12 -8.34
CA LEU A 310 -20.25 9.11 -8.04
C LEU A 310 -19.41 9.33 -9.33
N PRO A 311 -18.58 10.39 -9.41
CA PRO A 311 -17.67 10.58 -10.53
C PRO A 311 -16.52 9.56 -10.49
N GLN A 312 -15.75 9.47 -11.59
CA GLN A 312 -14.55 8.60 -11.65
C GLN A 312 -13.43 9.04 -10.69
N TYR A 313 -13.38 10.30 -10.26
CA TYR A 313 -12.43 10.72 -9.23
C TYR A 313 -13.20 11.55 -8.20
N PRO A 314 -13.84 10.89 -7.22
CA PRO A 314 -14.55 11.57 -6.14
C PRO A 314 -13.61 12.45 -5.33
N LYS A 315 -14.08 13.66 -5.02
CA LYS A 315 -13.38 14.55 -4.07
C LYS A 315 -13.75 14.25 -2.63
N ALA A 316 -14.99 13.80 -2.41
CA ALA A 316 -15.48 13.44 -1.08
C ALA A 316 -14.96 12.07 -0.65
N ARG A 317 -14.76 11.94 0.66
CA ARG A 317 -14.37 10.69 1.31
C ARG A 317 -15.60 9.86 1.62
N TYR A 318 -15.55 8.57 1.31
CA TYR A 318 -16.65 7.65 1.61
C TYR A 318 -16.14 6.51 2.45
N LEU A 319 -16.96 6.05 3.39
CA LEU A 319 -16.65 4.90 4.22
C LEU A 319 -17.70 3.82 4.06
N GLN A 320 -17.23 2.59 3.87
CA GLN A 320 -18.07 1.40 3.82
C GLN A 320 -18.04 0.67 5.16
N PHE A 321 -19.20 0.53 5.79
CA PHE A 321 -19.40 -0.29 6.97
C PHE A 321 -19.89 -1.68 6.57
N THR A 322 -19.10 -2.73 6.82
CA THR A 322 -19.47 -4.12 6.50
C THR A 322 -19.49 -5.04 7.74
N PRO A 323 -20.30 -4.74 8.76
CA PRO A 323 -20.36 -5.58 9.95
C PRO A 323 -20.93 -6.97 9.61
N ARG A 324 -20.28 -8.01 10.14
CA ARG A 324 -20.66 -9.41 9.91
C ARG A 324 -20.28 -10.30 11.07
N ILE A 325 -21.17 -11.15 11.56
CA ILE A 325 -20.95 -12.19 12.57
C ILE A 325 -20.75 -13.56 11.92
N PHE A 326 -19.70 -14.26 12.34
CA PHE A 326 -19.40 -15.63 11.95
C PHE A 326 -19.82 -16.58 13.07
N LEU A 327 -20.81 -17.41 12.77
CA LEU A 327 -21.41 -18.31 13.75
C LEU A 327 -20.53 -19.56 13.94
N THR A 328 -20.54 -20.12 15.15
CA THR A 328 -19.99 -21.48 15.36
C THR A 328 -20.83 -22.51 14.59
N SER A 329 -20.27 -23.68 14.32
CA SER A 329 -20.99 -24.75 13.59
C SER A 329 -22.36 -25.07 14.21
N PRO A 330 -22.52 -25.19 15.56
CA PRO A 330 -23.83 -25.45 16.18
C PRO A 330 -24.86 -24.34 15.94
N LEU A 331 -24.42 -23.08 15.84
CA LEU A 331 -25.29 -21.90 15.66
C LEU A 331 -25.67 -21.65 14.20
N THR A 332 -25.11 -22.42 13.26
CA THR A 332 -25.36 -22.25 11.83
C THR A 332 -26.78 -22.64 11.43
N SER A 333 -27.46 -23.45 12.24
CA SER A 333 -28.87 -23.82 12.06
C SER A 333 -29.86 -22.72 12.50
N ASN A 334 -29.41 -21.73 13.27
CA ASN A 334 -30.28 -20.65 13.77
C ASN A 334 -30.92 -19.88 12.60
N LYS A 335 -32.19 -19.50 12.78
CA LYS A 335 -32.87 -18.63 11.82
C LYS A 335 -32.17 -17.28 11.82
N VAL A 336 -31.91 -16.71 10.65
CA VAL A 336 -31.25 -15.40 10.57
C VAL A 336 -32.07 -14.31 11.27
N THR A 337 -33.40 -14.46 11.26
CA THR A 337 -34.34 -13.57 11.95
C THR A 337 -34.18 -13.54 13.47
N ASP A 338 -33.50 -14.53 14.07
CA ASP A 338 -33.18 -14.53 15.50
C ASP A 338 -32.01 -13.58 15.83
N ILE A 339 -31.15 -13.32 14.84
CA ILE A 339 -29.91 -12.56 14.99
C ILE A 339 -30.19 -11.10 14.71
N HIS A 340 -30.00 -10.27 15.74
CA HIS A 340 -30.24 -8.83 15.70
C HIS A 340 -28.92 -8.08 15.73
N PHE A 341 -28.91 -6.96 15.02
CA PHE A 341 -27.77 -6.07 14.92
C PHE A 341 -28.21 -4.64 15.22
N GLU A 342 -27.44 -3.97 16.06
CA GLU A 342 -27.60 -2.56 16.39
C GLU A 342 -26.27 -1.83 16.14
N PHE A 343 -26.38 -0.61 15.60
CA PHE A 343 -25.27 0.28 15.34
C PHE A 343 -25.45 1.57 16.14
N ILE A 344 -24.40 1.97 16.87
CA ILE A 344 -24.34 3.23 17.59
C ILE A 344 -23.09 3.96 17.10
N GLY A 345 -23.24 5.20 16.62
CA GLY A 345 -22.15 5.97 16.05
C GLY A 345 -22.55 7.42 15.77
N PRO A 346 -21.62 8.22 15.23
CA PRO A 346 -21.88 9.62 14.91
C PRO A 346 -22.94 9.74 13.82
N ASP A 347 -23.67 10.87 13.80
CA ASP A 347 -24.83 11.06 12.93
C ASP A 347 -24.50 10.88 11.43
N TRP A 348 -23.34 11.35 10.99
CA TRP A 348 -22.90 11.21 9.59
C TRP A 348 -22.65 9.75 9.17
N ALA A 349 -22.36 8.86 10.12
CA ALA A 349 -22.08 7.45 9.87
C ALA A 349 -23.34 6.57 9.94
N LYS A 350 -24.47 7.12 10.41
CA LYS A 350 -25.69 6.35 10.61
C LYS A 350 -26.26 5.86 9.27
N PRO A 351 -26.75 4.62 9.23
CA PRO A 351 -27.38 4.07 8.03
C PRO A 351 -28.65 4.84 7.67
N ASN A 352 -28.81 5.18 6.39
CA ASN A 352 -30.05 5.75 5.87
C ASN A 352 -31.10 4.66 5.61
N GLY A 353 -31.72 4.16 6.68
CA GLY A 353 -32.77 3.15 6.63
C GLY A 353 -32.59 2.04 7.65
N ASN A 354 -33.50 1.06 7.61
CA ASN A 354 -33.47 -0.06 8.55
C ASN A 354 -32.41 -1.10 8.15
N LEU A 355 -31.65 -1.54 9.15
CA LEU A 355 -30.69 -2.62 9.00
C LEU A 355 -31.38 -3.98 9.17
N LYS A 356 -31.00 -4.94 8.32
CA LYS A 356 -31.45 -6.34 8.40
C LYS A 356 -30.24 -7.28 8.33
N THR A 357 -30.39 -8.44 8.95
CA THR A 357 -29.38 -9.50 8.93
C THR A 357 -29.68 -10.50 7.80
N LYS A 358 -28.63 -10.97 7.13
CA LYS A 358 -28.74 -11.95 6.03
C LYS A 358 -27.50 -12.86 6.01
N ARG A 359 -27.68 -14.12 5.61
CA ARG A 359 -26.56 -15.01 5.27
C ARG A 359 -26.10 -14.72 3.84
N PHE A 360 -24.80 -14.51 3.69
CA PHE A 360 -24.17 -14.18 2.41
C PHE A 360 -23.31 -15.39 1.97
N TRP A 361 -23.34 -15.75 0.67
CA TRP A 361 -22.51 -16.83 0.09
C TRP A 361 -21.01 -16.46 0.13
N PRO A 362 -20.04 -17.39 0.07
CA PRO A 362 -20.14 -18.86 0.04
C PRO A 362 -20.43 -19.53 1.37
N ASN A 363 -20.11 -18.86 2.48
CA ASN A 363 -20.12 -19.52 3.77
C ASN A 363 -21.33 -19.10 4.60
N LYS A 364 -22.31 -20.01 4.71
CA LYS A 364 -23.55 -19.82 5.47
C LYS A 364 -23.30 -19.41 6.92
N ARG A 365 -22.13 -19.69 7.50
CA ARG A 365 -21.77 -19.28 8.87
C ARG A 365 -21.66 -17.76 9.01
N TYR A 366 -21.41 -17.01 7.93
CA TYR A 366 -21.41 -15.56 7.96
C TYR A 366 -22.84 -15.01 7.86
N VAL A 367 -23.22 -14.25 8.87
CA VAL A 367 -24.38 -13.38 8.89
C VAL A 367 -23.88 -11.96 8.82
N SER A 368 -24.25 -11.23 7.78
CA SER A 368 -23.87 -9.81 7.62
C SER A 368 -25.10 -8.93 7.66
N VAL A 369 -24.86 -7.64 7.81
CA VAL A 369 -25.90 -6.62 7.79
C VAL A 369 -26.08 -6.10 6.38
N HIS A 370 -27.29 -5.70 6.01
CA HIS A 370 -27.57 -4.88 4.83
C HIS A 370 -28.67 -3.86 5.15
N LEU A 371 -28.80 -2.84 4.31
CA LEU A 371 -29.97 -1.97 4.32
C LEU A 371 -31.17 -2.68 3.68
N GLU A 372 -32.34 -2.57 4.29
CA GLU A 372 -33.59 -3.13 3.78
C GLU A 372 -33.92 -2.60 2.36
N THR A 373 -33.58 -1.33 2.09
CA THR A 373 -33.73 -0.67 0.78
C THR A 373 -32.68 -1.08 -0.25
N ALA A 374 -31.59 -1.73 0.17
CA ALA A 374 -30.50 -2.18 -0.71
C ALA A 374 -30.03 -3.61 -0.37
N PRO A 375 -30.91 -4.63 -0.51
CA PRO A 375 -30.67 -5.99 -0.01
C PRO A 375 -29.60 -6.80 -0.74
N LYS A 376 -29.05 -6.24 -1.82
CA LYS A 376 -27.94 -6.82 -2.60
C LYS A 376 -26.57 -6.38 -2.08
N SER A 377 -26.49 -5.21 -1.42
CA SER A 377 -25.24 -4.66 -0.92
C SER A 377 -25.01 -5.12 0.52
N ARG A 378 -23.82 -5.63 0.82
CA ARG A 378 -23.41 -5.85 2.21
C ARG A 378 -23.13 -4.51 2.86
N GLY A 379 -23.71 -4.30 4.03
CA GLY A 379 -23.46 -3.12 4.84
C GLY A 379 -24.12 -1.85 4.32
N TRP A 380 -23.50 -0.71 4.62
CA TRP A 380 -23.90 0.59 4.11
C TRP A 380 -22.70 1.50 3.87
N TYR A 381 -22.94 2.56 3.09
CA TYR A 381 -21.97 3.62 2.82
C TYR A 381 -22.35 4.88 3.57
N ALA A 382 -21.35 5.65 3.97
CA ALA A 382 -21.50 6.98 4.56
C ALA A 382 -20.51 7.96 3.91
N ALA A 383 -20.94 9.20 3.69
CA ALA A 383 -20.04 10.29 3.34
C ALA A 383 -19.34 10.77 4.60
N THR A 384 -18.00 10.80 4.60
CA THR A 384 -17.21 11.19 5.76
C THR A 384 -16.82 12.66 5.63
N PRO A 385 -17.16 13.53 6.61
CA PRO A 385 -16.73 14.94 6.60
C PRO A 385 -15.21 15.05 6.60
N ASP A 386 -14.63 16.04 5.91
CA ASP A 386 -13.19 16.16 5.68
C ASP A 386 -12.36 16.37 6.97
N GLU A 387 -12.99 16.83 8.05
CA GLU A 387 -12.33 17.07 9.34
C GLU A 387 -12.22 15.81 10.22
N ILE A 388 -12.89 14.71 9.84
CA ILE A 388 -12.95 13.49 10.63
C ILE A 388 -11.85 12.52 10.19
N ASP A 389 -10.76 12.47 10.95
CA ASP A 389 -9.69 11.46 10.76
C ASP A 389 -9.71 10.38 11.84
N HIS A 390 -10.54 10.54 12.87
CA HIS A 390 -10.70 9.60 13.97
C HIS A 390 -12.14 9.59 14.49
N PHE A 391 -12.73 8.42 14.69
CA PHE A 391 -14.07 8.29 15.25
C PHE A 391 -14.30 6.92 15.90
N GLN A 392 -15.34 6.84 16.72
CA GLN A 392 -15.72 5.62 17.43
C GLN A 392 -17.13 5.19 17.05
N VAL A 393 -17.32 3.87 16.97
CA VAL A 393 -18.64 3.24 16.76
C VAL A 393 -18.77 2.03 17.67
N VAL A 394 -20.02 1.61 17.90
CA VAL A 394 -20.35 0.38 18.60
C VAL A 394 -21.22 -0.49 17.71
N TYR A 395 -20.79 -1.73 17.54
CA TYR A 395 -21.57 -2.80 16.92
C TYR A 395 -22.08 -3.73 17.99
N LYS A 396 -23.40 -3.98 18.02
CA LYS A 396 -23.99 -4.89 18.99
C LYS A 396 -24.76 -6.00 18.28
N TRP A 397 -24.45 -7.24 18.65
CA TRP A 397 -25.09 -8.45 18.15
C TRP A 397 -25.82 -9.17 19.27
N THR A 398 -27.09 -9.49 19.07
CA THR A 398 -27.92 -10.21 20.04
C THR A 398 -28.70 -11.33 19.37
N SER A 399 -29.10 -12.32 20.17
CA SER A 399 -30.03 -13.39 19.77
C SER A 399 -31.32 -13.22 20.56
N GLN A 400 -32.48 -13.24 19.88
CA GLN A 400 -33.78 -13.16 20.56
C GLN A 400 -34.09 -14.41 21.39
N SER A 401 -33.59 -15.56 20.96
CA SER A 401 -33.73 -16.85 21.65
C SER A 401 -32.59 -17.14 22.63
N ASP A 402 -31.71 -16.16 22.88
CA ASP A 402 -30.50 -16.32 23.69
C ASP A 402 -29.59 -17.47 23.22
N ALA A 403 -29.62 -17.77 21.91
CA ALA A 403 -28.83 -18.85 21.33
C ALA A 403 -27.32 -18.57 21.38
N PHE A 404 -26.92 -17.31 21.54
CA PHE A 404 -25.55 -16.92 21.86
C PHE A 404 -25.53 -15.64 22.72
N THR A 405 -24.48 -15.52 23.52
CA THR A 405 -24.18 -14.38 24.39
C THR A 405 -24.10 -13.07 23.59
N SER A 406 -24.70 -12.00 24.10
CA SER A 406 -24.64 -10.68 23.44
C SER A 406 -23.19 -10.22 23.24
N VAL A 407 -22.86 -9.76 22.02
CA VAL A 407 -21.52 -9.27 21.69
C VAL A 407 -21.58 -7.77 21.40
N THR A 408 -20.85 -6.99 22.19
CA THR A 408 -20.69 -5.55 22.02
C THR A 408 -19.25 -5.26 21.60
N HIS A 409 -19.09 -4.61 20.46
CA HIS A 409 -17.79 -4.32 19.88
C HIS A 409 -17.61 -2.81 19.76
N HIS A 410 -16.76 -2.25 20.61
CA HIS A 410 -16.28 -0.88 20.56
C HIS A 410 -15.13 -0.80 19.56
N MET A 411 -15.35 -0.07 18.47
CA MET A 411 -14.40 0.06 17.39
C MET A 411 -13.99 1.52 17.26
N THR A 412 -12.69 1.74 17.30
CA THR A 412 -12.06 3.02 17.04
C THR A 412 -11.43 2.98 15.65
N TYR A 413 -11.88 3.87 14.77
CA TYR A 413 -11.33 3.99 13.42
C TYR A 413 -10.47 5.23 13.32
N GLN A 414 -9.25 5.07 12.81
CA GLN A 414 -8.41 6.15 12.32
C GLN A 414 -8.37 6.09 10.80
N LEU A 415 -8.73 7.16 10.13
CA LEU A 415 -8.68 7.27 8.67
C LEU A 415 -7.33 7.84 8.26
N ALA A 416 -6.60 7.10 7.44
CA ALA A 416 -5.32 7.53 6.90
C ALA A 416 -5.43 7.69 5.37
N PRO A 417 -4.93 8.80 4.79
CA PRO A 417 -4.80 8.87 3.34
C PRO A 417 -3.80 7.82 2.84
N ASN A 418 -3.99 7.31 1.62
CA ASN A 418 -2.94 6.53 0.98
C ASN A 418 -1.83 7.46 0.52
N ILE A 419 -0.68 7.39 1.19
CA ILE A 419 0.49 8.20 0.88
C ILE A 419 1.06 7.93 -0.52
N GLU A 420 0.77 6.78 -1.13
CA GLU A 420 1.18 6.46 -2.50
C GLU A 420 0.16 6.93 -3.55
N CYS A 421 -1.09 7.22 -3.14
CA CYS A 421 -2.16 7.63 -4.03
C CYS A 421 -3.17 8.52 -3.33
N ALA A 422 -2.94 9.83 -3.39
CA ALA A 422 -3.86 10.84 -2.87
C ALA A 422 -5.25 10.84 -3.54
N GLN A 423 -5.44 10.09 -4.63
CA GLN A 423 -6.73 9.93 -5.30
C GLN A 423 -7.58 8.79 -4.73
N ASP A 424 -7.03 8.01 -3.78
CA ASP A 424 -7.79 6.99 -3.08
C ASP A 424 -8.81 7.64 -2.15
N TRP A 425 -10.07 7.26 -2.29
CA TRP A 425 -11.21 7.98 -1.68
C TRP A 425 -12.14 7.10 -0.84
N LEU A 426 -12.10 5.78 -1.02
CA LEU A 426 -12.95 4.84 -0.29
C LEU A 426 -12.19 4.24 0.89
N TYR A 427 -12.79 4.34 2.07
CA TYR A 427 -12.35 3.70 3.29
C TYR A 427 -13.23 2.49 3.57
N GLY A 428 -12.64 1.40 4.03
CA GLY A 428 -13.43 0.24 4.45
C GLY A 428 -12.59 -0.92 4.93
N ASN A 429 -13.18 -1.72 5.82
CA ASN A 429 -12.52 -2.90 6.40
C ASN A 429 -12.13 -3.95 5.34
N GLU A 430 -12.84 -3.99 4.21
CA GLU A 430 -12.57 -4.93 3.11
C GLU A 430 -11.72 -4.30 1.98
N CYS A 431 -11.57 -2.97 1.96
CA CYS A 431 -10.84 -2.23 0.90
C CYS A 431 -9.31 -2.43 0.95
N MET A 432 -8.78 -2.90 2.09
CA MET A 432 -7.35 -3.10 2.33
C MET A 432 -6.82 -4.50 1.96
N LYS A 433 -7.70 -5.45 1.65
CA LYS A 433 -7.32 -6.88 1.58
C LYS A 433 -6.51 -7.28 0.34
N TYR A 434 -6.48 -6.47 -0.73
CA TYR A 434 -5.96 -6.91 -2.05
C TYR A 434 -5.07 -5.91 -2.77
N SER A 435 -4.34 -5.06 -2.05
CA SER A 435 -3.29 -4.24 -2.68
C SER A 435 -2.15 -5.08 -3.29
N ASP A 436 -2.09 -6.37 -2.95
CA ASP A 436 -1.14 -7.36 -3.47
C ASP A 436 -1.88 -8.62 -3.99
N SER A 437 -1.87 -8.81 -5.31
CA SER A 437 -2.56 -9.91 -6.02
C SER A 437 -1.97 -11.30 -5.74
N SER A 438 -0.92 -11.39 -4.93
CA SER A 438 -0.22 -12.62 -4.58
C SER A 438 -0.86 -13.43 -3.45
N LYS A 439 -1.79 -12.84 -2.69
CA LYS A 439 -2.53 -13.53 -1.62
C LYS A 439 -3.93 -13.92 -2.12
N PRO A 440 -4.31 -15.21 -2.08
CA PRO A 440 -5.63 -15.65 -2.51
C PRO A 440 -6.77 -14.92 -1.79
N ALA A 441 -7.86 -14.65 -2.51
CA ALA A 441 -9.00 -13.89 -2.01
C ALA A 441 -9.79 -14.53 -0.85
N MET A 442 -9.44 -15.75 -0.46
CA MET A 442 -10.21 -16.54 0.49
C MET A 442 -9.38 -17.50 1.34
N THR A 443 -8.06 -17.32 1.45
CA THR A 443 -7.29 -18.11 2.41
C THR A 443 -7.28 -17.36 3.73
N ASP A 444 -8.19 -17.84 4.58
CA ASP A 444 -8.30 -17.68 6.02
C ASP A 444 -9.21 -16.57 6.54
N ASP A 445 -10.10 -17.00 7.45
CA ASP A 445 -11.21 -16.31 8.12
C ASP A 445 -10.73 -15.22 9.11
N GLU A 446 -9.67 -14.51 8.74
CA GLU A 446 -8.80 -13.70 9.60
C GLU A 446 -9.34 -12.33 10.01
N TYR A 447 -10.60 -11.90 9.73
CA TYR A 447 -11.02 -10.52 10.15
C TYR A 447 -12.39 -10.26 10.83
N ALA A 448 -13.32 -11.21 11.02
CA ALA A 448 -14.47 -10.99 11.94
C ALA A 448 -14.14 -11.29 13.43
N PHE A 449 -14.11 -10.27 14.29
CA PHE A 449 -14.23 -10.46 15.75
C PHE A 449 -15.60 -10.94 16.18
N ASN A 450 -16.54 -10.78 15.26
CA ASN A 450 -17.85 -11.35 15.34
C ASN A 450 -17.79 -12.87 15.05
N SER A 451 -16.62 -13.52 15.01
CA SER A 451 -16.56 -14.97 15.09
C SER A 451 -16.88 -15.40 16.52
N LEU A 452 -18.07 -15.98 16.70
CA LEU A 452 -18.44 -16.59 17.97
C LEU A 452 -17.44 -17.69 18.37
N ASP A 453 -16.72 -18.25 17.40
CA ASP A 453 -15.70 -19.26 17.65
C ASP A 453 -14.50 -18.71 18.43
N CYS A 454 -14.11 -17.45 18.21
CA CYS A 454 -13.04 -16.81 18.97
C CYS A 454 -13.46 -16.55 20.42
N LEU A 455 -14.77 -16.33 20.65
CA LEU A 455 -15.35 -16.10 21.97
C LEU A 455 -15.49 -17.41 22.75
N THR A 456 -15.77 -18.53 22.05
CA THR A 456 -15.84 -19.86 22.66
C THR A 456 -14.47 -20.48 22.89
N HIS A 457 -13.54 -20.36 21.93
CA HIS A 457 -12.16 -20.84 22.09
C HIS A 457 -11.39 -19.98 23.10
N GLY A 458 -11.47 -18.65 23.01
CA GLY A 458 -10.79 -17.72 23.94
C GLY A 458 -11.13 -17.91 25.41
N LYS A 459 -12.32 -18.43 25.73
CA LYS A 459 -12.72 -18.77 27.11
C LYS A 459 -11.86 -19.88 27.73
N HIS A 460 -11.24 -20.73 26.89
CA HIS A 460 -10.43 -21.88 27.30
C HIS A 460 -8.94 -21.72 27.00
N LEU A 461 -8.53 -20.58 26.45
CA LEU A 461 -7.15 -20.28 26.07
C LEU A 461 -6.43 -19.48 27.16
N THR A 462 -5.13 -19.70 27.31
CA THR A 462 -4.29 -18.88 28.19
C THR A 462 -4.09 -17.50 27.61
N LYS A 463 -3.56 -16.55 28.40
CA LYS A 463 -3.26 -15.20 27.89
C LYS A 463 -2.23 -15.24 26.76
N GLU A 464 -1.28 -16.15 26.87
CA GLU A 464 -0.21 -16.40 25.91
C GLU A 464 -0.77 -16.94 24.59
N ASP A 465 -1.68 -17.92 24.66
CA ASP A 465 -2.36 -18.46 23.47
C ASP A 465 -3.19 -17.39 22.75
N ILE A 466 -3.85 -16.52 23.52
CA ILE A 466 -4.66 -15.42 22.99
C ILE A 466 -3.80 -14.38 22.25
N ALA A 467 -2.63 -14.03 22.80
CA ALA A 467 -1.70 -13.07 22.19
C ALA A 467 -1.10 -13.57 20.86
N GLU A 468 -0.99 -14.89 20.67
CA GLU A 468 -0.46 -15.47 19.45
C GLU A 468 -1.45 -15.51 18.29
N LEU A 469 -2.75 -15.33 18.56
CA LEU A 469 -3.78 -15.27 17.51
C LEU A 469 -3.49 -14.09 16.58
N ASP A 470 -3.52 -14.32 15.26
CA ASP A 470 -3.27 -13.31 14.20
C ASP A 470 -4.13 -12.04 14.37
N ARG A 471 -5.24 -12.19 15.08
CA ARG A 471 -6.17 -11.15 15.48
C ARG A 471 -5.63 -10.18 16.50
N PHE A 472 -5.06 -10.66 17.60
CA PHE A 472 -4.44 -9.77 18.59
C PHE A 472 -3.29 -8.99 17.98
N LYS A 473 -2.54 -9.64 17.08
CA LYS A 473 -1.52 -9.01 16.25
C LYS A 473 -2.06 -7.96 15.27
N ALA A 474 -3.37 -7.97 14.97
CA ALA A 474 -4.02 -7.09 14.00
C ALA A 474 -4.73 -5.84 14.59
N GLY A 475 -4.52 -5.49 15.86
CA GLY A 475 -4.98 -4.21 16.44
C GLY A 475 -6.03 -4.30 17.55
N ILE A 476 -6.27 -5.50 18.08
CA ILE A 476 -7.19 -5.72 19.19
C ILE A 476 -6.51 -5.34 20.49
N GLN A 477 -7.11 -4.39 21.21
CA GLN A 477 -6.53 -3.88 22.44
C GLN A 477 -6.98 -4.68 23.66
N SER A 478 -8.25 -5.11 23.69
CA SER A 478 -8.74 -5.97 24.76
C SER A 478 -10.02 -6.72 24.40
N VAL A 479 -10.23 -7.85 25.06
CA VAL A 479 -11.46 -8.65 25.04
C VAL A 479 -11.86 -8.98 26.46
N ARG A 480 -13.12 -8.74 26.82
CA ARG A 480 -13.72 -9.13 28.10
C ARG A 480 -14.87 -10.07 27.82
N ILE A 481 -14.79 -11.28 28.38
CA ILE A 481 -15.81 -12.31 28.25
C ILE A 481 -16.42 -12.52 29.63
N HIS A 482 -17.71 -12.21 29.76
CA HIS A 482 -18.51 -12.48 30.93
C HIS A 482 -19.53 -13.59 30.62
N GLU A 483 -20.30 -14.02 31.62
CA GLU A 483 -21.28 -15.09 31.47
C GLU A 483 -22.39 -14.70 30.47
N ASN A 484 -22.82 -13.44 30.50
CA ASN A 484 -23.99 -12.95 29.76
C ASN A 484 -23.65 -11.92 28.66
N ASP A 485 -22.41 -11.45 28.61
CA ASP A 485 -21.96 -10.48 27.61
C ASP A 485 -20.50 -10.66 27.22
N VAL A 486 -20.18 -10.25 25.99
CA VAL A 486 -18.82 -10.13 25.48
C VAL A 486 -18.60 -8.69 25.06
N ILE A 487 -17.52 -8.09 25.55
CA ILE A 487 -17.12 -6.73 25.21
C ILE A 487 -15.75 -6.77 24.54
N ILE A 488 -15.66 -6.14 23.38
CA ILE A 488 -14.45 -6.10 22.55
C ILE A 488 -14.05 -4.65 22.35
N HIS A 489 -12.77 -4.34 22.50
CA HIS A 489 -12.17 -3.05 22.13
C HIS A 489 -11.11 -3.24 21.06
N GLU A 490 -11.30 -2.61 19.91
CA GLU A 490 -10.42 -2.69 18.75
C GLU A 490 -10.14 -1.30 18.19
N GLU A 491 -8.89 -1.08 17.77
CA GLU A 491 -8.50 0.12 17.04
C GLU A 491 -7.95 -0.28 15.67
N ARG A 492 -8.43 0.40 14.63
CA ARG A 492 -7.99 0.15 13.25
C ARG A 492 -7.68 1.43 12.50
N VAL A 493 -6.54 1.39 11.82
CA VAL A 493 -6.22 2.35 10.77
C VAL A 493 -6.81 1.87 9.45
N LEU A 494 -7.69 2.65 8.86
CA LEU A 494 -8.23 2.43 7.51
C LEU A 494 -7.50 3.36 6.55
N VAL A 495 -6.70 2.78 5.65
CA VAL A 495 -6.09 3.55 4.57
C VAL A 495 -7.08 3.62 3.41
N ALA A 496 -7.23 4.80 2.81
CA ALA A 496 -8.05 4.96 1.62
C ALA A 496 -7.56 4.03 0.51
N SER A 497 -8.47 3.46 -0.28
CA SER A 497 -8.10 2.57 -1.37
C SER A 497 -9.08 2.67 -2.53
N ASN A 498 -8.55 2.69 -3.75
CA ASN A 498 -9.32 2.47 -4.97
C ASN A 498 -9.27 1.01 -5.44
N SER A 499 -8.59 0.11 -4.73
CA SER A 499 -8.48 -1.30 -5.09
C SER A 499 -9.75 -2.06 -4.70
N PHE A 500 -10.84 -1.84 -5.43
CA PHE A 500 -12.19 -2.34 -5.14
C PHE A 500 -12.40 -3.85 -5.27
N ALA A 501 -11.34 -4.62 -5.54
CA ALA A 501 -11.42 -6.03 -5.92
C ALA A 501 -12.14 -6.94 -4.90
N CYS A 502 -12.44 -6.48 -3.68
CA CYS A 502 -13.25 -7.22 -2.70
C CYS A 502 -14.19 -6.36 -1.85
N VAL A 503 -14.67 -5.23 -2.36
CA VAL A 503 -15.86 -4.63 -1.74
C VAL A 503 -17.02 -5.59 -2.02
N GLY A 504 -17.33 -6.42 -1.03
CA GLY A 504 -17.98 -7.70 -1.25
C GLY A 504 -19.34 -7.59 -1.93
N ILE A 505 -19.37 -7.97 -3.21
CA ILE A 505 -20.56 -8.52 -3.83
C ILE A 505 -20.26 -9.95 -4.26
N ILE A 506 -21.20 -10.76 -3.82
CA ILE A 506 -21.35 -12.16 -4.07
C ILE A 506 -22.14 -12.27 -5.37
N MET A 507 -21.59 -13.00 -6.34
CA MET A 507 -22.44 -13.73 -7.28
C MET A 507 -23.24 -14.78 -6.53
#